data_AF-A0A560Z571-F1
#
_entry.id   AF-A0A560Z571-F1
#
_cell.length_a   1.000
_cell.length_b   1.000
_cell.length_c   1.000
_cell.angle_alpha   90.00
_cell.angle_beta   90.00
_cell.angle_gamma   90.00
#
_symmetry.space_group_name_H-M   'P 1'
#
loop_
_entity.id
_entity.type
_entity.pdbx_description
1 polymer ?
#
loop_
_entity_poly.entity_id
_entity_poly.type
_entity_poly.pdbx_seq_one_letter_code
_entity_poly.pdbx_strand_id
1 'polypeptide(L)'
;MSKNLNTPVSEVQSQLDVAERPLTLAAPTTQFLKFRDKVYTSRTLIIPPSNRTLLVAKAQVEVAPADAEALAYLKASAEFEPLKE
;
A
#
# COMPACT_ATOMS: atom_id res chain seq x y z
N MET A 1 -24.30 -14.21 -51.42
CA MET A 1 -25.51 -14.05 -50.59
C MET A 1 -25.16 -14.45 -49.16
N SER A 2 -24.79 -13.49 -48.32
CA SER A 2 -24.61 -13.72 -46.88
C SER A 2 -25.13 -12.46 -46.18
N LYS A 3 -26.33 -12.60 -45.61
CA LYS A 3 -27.03 -11.57 -44.84
C LYS A 3 -26.40 -11.57 -43.44
N ASN A 4 -25.77 -10.48 -43.03
CA ASN A 4 -25.46 -10.25 -41.62
C ASN A 4 -26.42 -9.21 -41.06
N LEU A 5 -26.99 -9.59 -39.93
CA LEU A 5 -28.24 -9.13 -39.34
C LEU A 5 -28.04 -7.79 -38.63
N ASN A 6 -28.91 -6.83 -38.91
CA ASN A 6 -29.08 -5.61 -38.13
C ASN A 6 -29.97 -5.93 -36.92
N THR A 7 -29.49 -5.70 -35.70
CA THR A 7 -30.37 -5.46 -34.54
C THR A 7 -29.70 -4.44 -33.61
N PRO A 8 -30.26 -3.22 -33.51
CA PRO A 8 -29.97 -2.25 -32.47
C PRO A 8 -30.95 -2.43 -31.29
N VAL A 9 -30.46 -2.38 -30.07
CA VAL A 9 -31.27 -2.04 -28.89
C VAL A 9 -30.31 -1.35 -27.90
N SER A 10 -30.27 -0.02 -27.91
CA SER A 10 -31.08 0.89 -27.10
C SER A 10 -31.00 0.62 -25.60
N GLU A 11 -30.46 1.64 -24.92
CA GLU A 11 -30.94 2.19 -23.64
C GLU A 11 -30.73 1.26 -22.42
N VAL A 12 -30.00 1.66 -21.38
CA VAL A 12 -30.42 2.73 -20.48
C VAL A 12 -29.22 3.53 -19.97
N GLN A 13 -29.19 4.79 -20.37
CA GLN A 13 -28.49 5.84 -19.66
C GLN A 13 -29.33 6.16 -18.42
N SER A 14 -28.79 5.93 -17.23
CA SER A 14 -29.36 6.45 -15.99
C SER A 14 -28.24 6.97 -15.12
N GLN A 15 -28.15 8.30 -15.16
CA GLN A 15 -27.59 9.18 -14.15
C GLN A 15 -27.57 8.55 -12.75
N LEU A 16 -26.41 8.60 -12.11
CA LEU A 16 -26.33 9.15 -10.77
C LEU A 16 -25.17 10.15 -10.74
N ASP A 17 -25.51 11.39 -11.04
CA ASP A 17 -24.88 12.53 -10.39
C ASP A 17 -24.94 12.28 -8.88
N VAL A 18 -23.80 12.07 -8.25
CA VAL A 18 -23.67 12.28 -6.82
C VAL A 18 -22.56 13.29 -6.62
N ALA A 19 -23.00 14.48 -6.26
CA ALA A 19 -22.21 15.63 -5.89
C ALA A 19 -21.05 15.30 -4.95
N GLU A 20 -20.01 16.13 -5.04
CA GLU A 20 -18.90 16.23 -4.10
C GLU A 20 -19.30 15.96 -2.64
N ARG A 21 -18.58 15.01 -2.03
CA ARG A 21 -18.16 15.17 -0.63
C ARG A 21 -16.68 14.86 -0.57
N PRO A 22 -15.80 15.79 -0.15
CA PRO A 22 -14.52 15.36 0.37
C PRO A 22 -14.83 14.58 1.64
N LEU A 23 -14.89 13.25 1.52
CA LEU A 23 -14.78 12.36 2.65
C LEU A 23 -13.34 12.47 3.16
N THR A 24 -13.05 13.54 3.89
CA THR A 24 -11.93 13.52 4.84
C THR A 24 -12.34 12.58 5.96
N LEU A 25 -12.37 11.28 5.68
CA LEU A 25 -12.16 10.28 6.71
C LEU A 25 -10.77 10.60 7.23
N ALA A 26 -10.70 11.24 8.41
CA ALA A 26 -9.51 11.18 9.21
C ALA A 26 -9.28 9.68 9.47
N ALA A 27 -8.46 9.06 8.62
CA ALA A 27 -8.01 7.70 8.82
C ALA A 27 -7.43 7.65 10.24
N PRO A 28 -7.68 6.58 11.01
CA PRO A 28 -7.00 6.40 12.27
C PRO A 28 -5.51 6.59 11.98
N THR A 29 -4.87 7.56 12.63
CA THR A 29 -3.44 7.78 12.54
C THR A 29 -2.78 6.56 13.15
N THR A 30 -2.69 5.50 12.34
CA THR A 30 -1.97 4.29 12.67
C THR A 30 -0.54 4.76 12.82
N GLN A 31 -0.09 4.84 14.07
CA GLN A 31 1.23 5.35 14.39
C GLN A 31 2.24 4.33 13.89
N PHE A 32 2.85 4.59 12.74
CA PHE A 32 3.86 3.71 12.18
C PHE A 32 5.22 3.98 12.83
N LEU A 33 5.95 2.91 13.14
CA LEU A 33 7.35 2.99 13.52
C LEU A 33 8.20 3.11 12.25
N LYS A 34 9.12 4.08 12.25
CA LYS A 34 10.02 4.33 11.13
C LYS A 34 11.38 3.71 11.41
N PHE A 35 11.95 3.08 10.39
CA PHE A 35 13.32 2.59 10.39
C PHE A 35 14.07 3.19 9.21
N ARG A 36 15.33 3.55 9.40
CA ARG A 36 16.22 4.00 8.33
C ARG A 36 17.03 2.83 7.81
N ASP A 37 17.07 2.71 6.49
CA ASP A 37 17.96 1.82 5.76
C ASP A 37 19.34 2.48 5.63
N LYS A 38 20.35 1.85 6.22
CA LYS A 38 21.74 2.36 6.23
C LYS A 38 22.47 2.12 4.91
N VAL A 39 21.90 1.31 4.02
CA VAL A 39 22.42 1.08 2.67
C VAL A 39 21.95 2.19 1.71
N TYR A 40 20.99 3.02 2.13
CA TYR A 40 20.41 4.13 1.36
C TYR A 40 19.86 3.71 0.00
N THR A 41 19.30 2.50 -0.07
CA THR A 41 18.72 1.96 -1.31
C THR A 41 17.21 1.84 -1.21
N SER A 42 16.52 2.03 -2.33
CA SER A 42 15.12 1.65 -2.45
C SER A 42 15.05 0.16 -2.77
N ARG A 43 14.54 -0.65 -1.85
CA ARG A 43 14.45 -2.11 -1.99
C ARG A 43 13.15 -2.66 -1.39
N THR A 44 12.82 -3.89 -1.75
CA THR A 44 11.72 -4.64 -1.17
C THR A 44 12.30 -5.74 -0.28
N LEU A 45 11.96 -5.73 1.00
CA LEU A 45 12.37 -6.76 1.97
C LEU A 45 11.32 -7.85 1.98
N ILE A 46 11.76 -9.11 1.96
CA ILE A 46 10.87 -10.27 2.10
C ILE A 46 11.07 -10.81 3.51
N ILE A 47 10.02 -10.76 4.33
CA ILE A 47 10.04 -11.26 5.71
C ILE A 47 9.90 -12.78 5.66
N PRO A 48 10.95 -13.58 5.99
CA PRO A 48 10.95 -15.01 5.77
C PRO A 48 9.80 -15.81 6.40
N PRO A 49 9.36 -15.55 7.65
CA PRO A 49 8.31 -16.37 8.27
C PRO A 49 6.94 -16.23 7.60
N SER A 50 6.61 -15.04 7.10
CA SER A 50 5.30 -14.73 6.52
C SER A 50 5.34 -14.51 5.00
N ASN A 51 6.53 -14.54 4.41
CA ASN A 51 6.82 -14.21 3.02
C ASN A 51 6.21 -12.86 2.55
N ARG A 52 5.92 -11.97 3.51
CA ARG A 52 5.36 -10.64 3.28
C ARG A 52 6.46 -9.68 2.83
N THR A 53 6.07 -8.67 2.08
CA THR A 53 6.99 -7.67 1.56
C THR A 53 6.89 -6.36 2.33
N LEU A 54 8.02 -5.79 2.75
CA LEU A 54 8.12 -4.42 3.22
C LEU A 54 8.83 -3.55 2.19
N LEU A 55 8.25 -2.40 1.86
CA LEU A 55 8.88 -1.45 0.95
C LEU A 55 9.83 -0.53 1.72
N VAL A 56 11.06 -0.42 1.24
CA VAL A 56 11.99 0.63 1.65
C VAL A 56 11.88 1.78 0.66
N ALA A 57 11.24 2.87 1.06
CA ALA A 57 11.07 4.07 0.24
C ALA A 57 11.95 5.20 0.80
N LYS A 58 12.79 5.80 -0.05
CA LYS A 58 13.70 6.89 0.35
C LYS A 58 14.57 6.53 1.57
N ALA A 59 15.09 5.31 1.60
CA ALA A 59 15.85 4.76 2.72
C ALA A 59 15.07 4.70 4.04
N GLN A 60 13.74 4.63 4.00
CA GLN A 60 12.88 4.49 5.16
C GLN A 60 11.90 3.33 4.99
N VAL A 61 11.62 2.65 6.10
CA VAL A 61 10.63 1.58 6.21
C VAL A 61 9.64 1.97 7.29
N GLU A 62 8.36 1.87 6.98
CA GLU A 62 7.26 2.11 7.91
C GLU A 62 6.64 0.78 8.31
N VAL A 63 6.53 0.53 9.61
CA VAL A 63 6.01 -0.73 10.15
C VAL A 63 4.99 -0.44 11.23
N ALA A 64 3.86 -1.16 11.19
CA ALA A 64 2.86 -1.05 12.24
C ALA A 64 3.42 -1.59 13.58
N PRO A 65 3.16 -0.94 14.73
CA PRO A 65 3.66 -1.39 16.02
C PRO A 65 3.11 -2.75 16.45
N ALA A 66 1.98 -3.16 15.88
CA ALA A 66 1.39 -4.49 16.06
C ALA A 66 2.10 -5.60 15.25
N ASP A 67 2.94 -5.26 14.27
CA ASP A 67 3.64 -6.22 13.41
C ASP A 67 4.95 -6.66 14.06
N ALA A 68 4.85 -7.55 15.04
CA ALA A 68 5.99 -8.05 15.81
C ALA A 68 7.04 -8.77 14.94
N GLU A 69 6.61 -9.41 13.85
CA GLU A 69 7.50 -10.13 12.93
C GLU A 69 8.37 -9.16 12.13
N ALA A 70 7.77 -8.13 11.53
CA ALA A 70 8.50 -7.08 10.82
C ALA A 70 9.46 -6.34 11.75
N LEU A 71 9.02 -6.03 12.98
CA LEU A 71 9.87 -5.37 13.98
C LEU A 71 11.05 -6.25 14.41
N ALA A 72 10.84 -7.55 14.62
CA ALA A 72 11.91 -8.47 14.96
C ALA A 72 12.93 -8.58 13.82
N TYR A 73 12.46 -8.68 12.56
CA TYR A 73 13.32 -8.75 11.39
C TYR A 73 14.19 -7.50 11.22
N LEU A 74 13.60 -6.31 11.32
CA LEU A 74 14.34 -5.05 11.20
C LEU A 74 15.33 -4.84 12.35
N LYS A 75 14.96 -5.19 13.59
CA LYS A 75 15.86 -5.06 14.75
C LYS A 75 17.00 -6.07 14.75
N ALA A 76 16.81 -7.25 14.16
CA ALA A 76 17.87 -8.26 14.03
C ALA A 76 18.89 -7.92 12.94
N SER A 77 18.57 -6.98 12.06
CA SER A 77 19.39 -6.61 10.90
C SER A 77 20.23 -5.37 11.18
N ALA A 78 21.55 -5.46 11.05
CA ALA A 78 22.47 -4.33 11.29
C ALA A 78 22.35 -3.18 10.24
N GLU A 79 21.64 -3.46 9.15
CA GLU A 79 21.36 -2.51 8.06
C GLU A 79 20.25 -1.51 8.40
N PHE A 80 19.47 -1.74 9.47
CA PHE A 80 18.35 -0.87 9.84
C PHE A 80 18.56 -0.25 11.21
N GLU A 81 18.18 1.01 11.34
CA GLU A 81 18.17 1.73 12.61
C GLU A 81 16.78 2.32 12.88
N PRO A 82 16.25 2.25 14.12
CA PRO A 82 14.98 2.87 14.46
C PRO A 82 15.11 4.40 14.41
N LEU A 83 14.24 5.05 13.64
CA LEU A 83 14.09 6.50 13.63
C LEU A 83 13.16 6.88 14.79
N LYS A 84 13.71 7.51 15.83
CA LYS A 84 12.89 8.22 16.82
C LYS A 84 12.42 9.52 16.17
N GLU A 85 11.12 9.76 16.20
CA GLU A 85 10.53 11.07 15.86
C GLU A 85 10.95 12.15 16.86
#